data_AF-A0A4W5JWS4-F1
#
_entry.id   AF-A0A4W5JWS4-F1
#
_cell.length_a   1.000
_cell.length_b   1.000
_cell.length_c   1.000
_cell.angle_alpha   90.00
_cell.angle_beta   90.00
_cell.angle_gamma   90.00
#
_symmetry.space_group_name_H-M   'P 1'
#
loop_
_entity.id
_entity.type
_entity.pdbx_description
1 polymer ?
#
loop_
_entity_poly.entity_id
_entity_poly.type
_entity_poly.pdbx_seq_one_letter_code
_entity_poly.pdbx_strand_id
1 'polypeptide(L)'
;MDTLRGARDAPVTEDFFKALSRVKNIHEDVRILLRTNQQTAGLDIMEQMAVLQETSYEQLYRWTQNECRGLTQESCDISPVLSQAMAALQDRPVLYK
;
A
#
# COMPACT_ATOMS: atom_id res chain seq x y z
N MET A 1 -6.29 6.75 13.63
CA MET A 1 -5.95 5.75 12.60
C MET A 1 -6.53 6.28 11.28
N ASP A 2 -5.98 7.40 10.81
CA ASP A 2 -6.66 8.26 9.81
C ASP A 2 -5.83 8.42 8.54
N THR A 3 -4.60 7.90 8.53
CA THR A 3 -3.66 8.00 7.41
C THR A 3 -4.00 7.04 6.26
N LEU A 4 -4.57 5.86 6.55
CA LEU A 4 -4.99 4.90 5.53
C LEU A 4 -6.37 5.18 4.94
N ARG A 5 -7.19 6.00 5.63
CA ARG A 5 -8.50 6.47 5.13
C ARG A 5 -8.40 7.88 4.54
N GLY A 6 -7.22 8.49 4.59
CA GLY A 6 -6.96 9.84 4.13
C GLY A 6 -7.08 9.91 2.62
N ALA A 7 -8.08 10.69 2.16
CA ALA A 7 -8.34 11.25 0.84
C ALA A 7 -7.75 10.50 -0.37
N ARG A 8 -8.59 10.25 -1.38
CA ARG A 8 -8.23 9.76 -2.73
C ARG A 8 -7.12 10.57 -3.46
N ASP A 9 -6.53 11.56 -2.81
CA ASP A 9 -5.55 12.54 -3.26
C ASP A 9 -4.47 12.85 -2.19
N ALA A 10 -4.26 11.98 -1.19
CA ALA A 10 -3.17 12.19 -0.23
C ALA A 10 -1.81 11.95 -0.92
N PRO A 11 -0.80 12.82 -0.72
CA PRO A 11 0.51 12.63 -1.33
C PRO A 11 1.15 11.35 -0.82
N VAL A 12 1.57 10.47 -1.74
CA VAL A 12 2.38 9.31 -1.39
C VAL A 12 3.70 9.82 -0.85
N THR A 13 3.96 9.55 0.41
CA THR A 13 5.16 9.97 1.14
C THR A 13 5.76 8.77 1.86
N GLU A 14 6.92 8.93 2.49
CA GLU A 14 7.53 7.85 3.29
C GLU A 14 6.59 7.30 4.37
N ASP A 15 5.69 8.13 4.92
CA ASP A 15 4.69 7.70 5.90
C ASP A 15 3.69 6.69 5.31
N PHE A 16 3.32 6.86 4.04
CA PHE A 16 2.48 5.90 3.32
C PHE A 16 3.14 4.52 3.26
N PHE A 17 4.42 4.45 2.91
CA PHE A 17 5.15 3.17 2.87
C PHE A 17 5.30 2.55 4.26
N LYS A 18 5.51 3.37 5.31
CA LYS A 18 5.54 2.90 6.70
C LYS A 18 4.18 2.33 7.12
N ALA A 19 3.08 2.99 6.76
CA ALA A 19 1.73 2.52 7.03
C ALA A 19 1.43 1.22 6.27
N LEU A 20 1.79 1.12 4.98
CA LEU A 20 1.62 -0.09 4.18
C LEU A 20 2.41 -1.28 4.76
N SER A 21 3.66 -1.04 5.19
CA SER A 21 4.48 -2.06 5.87
C SER A 21 3.82 -2.52 7.17
N ARG A 22 3.24 -1.60 7.94
CA ARG A 22 2.50 -1.94 9.16
C ARG A 22 1.27 -2.81 8.87
N VAL A 23 0.50 -2.52 7.81
CA VAL A 23 -0.64 -3.35 7.39
C VAL A 23 -0.17 -4.76 6.99
N LYS A 24 0.98 -4.88 6.29
CA LYS A 24 1.57 -6.19 5.96
C LYS A 24 1.94 -6.98 7.23
N ASN A 25 2.60 -6.35 8.19
CA ASN A 25 2.96 -7.01 9.45
C ASN A 25 1.73 -7.47 10.24
N ILE A 26 0.70 -6.62 10.36
CA ILE A 26 -0.55 -7.01 11.05
C ILE A 26 -1.21 -8.19 10.33
N HIS A 27 -1.24 -8.19 9.01
CA HIS A 27 -1.79 -9.31 8.23
C HIS A 27 -1.03 -10.62 8.46
N GLU A 28 0.29 -10.57 8.65
CA GLU A 28 1.11 -11.74 8.98
C GLU A 28 0.89 -12.20 10.43
N ASP A 29 0.88 -11.27 11.38
CA ASP A 29 0.65 -11.53 12.81
C ASP A 29 -0.73 -12.15 13.07
N VAL A 30 -1.74 -11.76 12.31
CA VAL A 30 -3.09 -12.31 12.39
C VAL A 30 -3.13 -13.81 12.05
N ARG A 31 -2.17 -14.34 11.27
CA ARG A 31 -2.06 -15.80 11.05
C ARG A 31 -1.76 -16.55 12.34
N ILE A 32 -1.15 -15.90 13.33
CA ILE A 32 -0.93 -16.46 14.67
C ILE A 32 -2.25 -16.49 15.44
N LEU A 33 -3.06 -15.42 15.36
CA LEU A 33 -4.39 -15.37 15.99
C LEU A 33 -5.32 -16.46 15.46
N LEU A 34 -5.25 -16.80 14.16
CA LEU A 34 -6.02 -17.90 13.57
C LEU A 34 -5.64 -19.29 14.12
N ARG A 35 -4.45 -19.44 14.73
CA ARG A 35 -4.02 -20.69 15.40
C ARG A 35 -4.47 -20.75 16.86
N THR A 36 -5.09 -19.69 17.37
CA THR A 36 -5.61 -19.60 18.73
C THR A 36 -7.14 -19.70 18.75
N ASN A 37 -7.75 -19.61 19.93
CA ASN A 37 -9.21 -19.71 20.11
C ASN A 37 -9.98 -18.47 19.60
N GLN A 38 -9.29 -17.48 19.02
CA GLN A 38 -9.86 -16.20 18.57
C GLN A 38 -10.00 -16.12 17.04
N GLN A 39 -10.42 -17.21 16.39
CA GLN A 39 -10.42 -17.34 14.93
C GLN A 39 -11.31 -16.32 14.22
N THR A 40 -12.50 -16.02 14.75
CA THR A 40 -13.44 -15.06 14.14
C THR A 40 -12.86 -13.64 14.09
N ALA A 41 -12.24 -13.19 15.19
CA ALA A 41 -11.57 -11.90 15.22
C ALA A 41 -10.33 -11.88 14.31
N GLY A 42 -9.59 -13.00 14.24
CA GLY A 42 -8.49 -13.15 13.30
C GLY A 42 -8.94 -13.02 11.84
N LEU A 43 -10.05 -13.65 11.46
CA LEU A 43 -10.61 -13.57 10.11
C LEU A 43 -11.03 -12.14 9.75
N ASP A 44 -11.72 -11.45 10.66
CA ASP A 44 -12.17 -10.07 10.46
C ASP A 44 -10.98 -9.10 10.29
N ILE A 45 -9.95 -9.21 11.13
CA ILE A 45 -8.74 -8.39 10.98
C ILE A 45 -8.00 -8.74 9.68
N MET A 46 -7.93 -10.03 9.30
CA MET A 46 -7.30 -10.44 8.04
C MET A 46 -8.00 -9.81 6.83
N GLU A 47 -9.33 -9.84 6.80
CA GLU A 47 -10.13 -9.23 5.73
C GLU A 47 -9.94 -7.70 5.69
N GLN A 48 -10.02 -7.04 6.84
CA GLN A 48 -9.79 -5.59 6.92
C GLN A 48 -8.38 -5.20 6.44
N MET A 49 -7.35 -5.95 6.82
CA MET A 49 -5.99 -5.69 6.36
C MET A 49 -5.83 -5.97 4.86
N ALA A 50 -6.52 -6.97 4.31
CA ALA A 50 -6.51 -7.25 2.88
C ALA A 50 -7.11 -6.09 2.08
N VAL A 51 -8.28 -5.57 2.51
CA VAL A 51 -8.93 -4.40 1.88
C VAL A 51 -8.04 -3.16 1.96
N LEU A 52 -7.41 -2.92 3.10
CA LEU A 52 -6.47 -1.80 3.27
C LEU A 52 -5.26 -1.93 2.37
N GLN A 53 -4.69 -3.13 2.22
CA GLN A 53 -3.61 -3.37 1.27
C GLN A 53 -4.05 -3.06 -0.16
N GLU A 54 -5.18 -3.60 -0.59
CA GLU A 54 -5.69 -3.40 -1.96
C GLU A 54 -5.91 -1.92 -2.27
N THR A 55 -6.60 -1.20 -1.37
CA THR A 55 -6.85 0.24 -1.51
C THR A 55 -5.54 1.03 -1.56
N SER A 56 -4.56 0.68 -0.74
CA SER A 56 -3.24 1.33 -0.73
C SER A 56 -2.51 1.08 -2.05
N TYR A 57 -2.54 -0.15 -2.57
CA TYR A 57 -1.92 -0.46 -3.86
C TYR A 57 -2.59 0.27 -5.03
N GLU A 58 -3.91 0.40 -5.03
CA GLU A 58 -4.63 1.20 -6.04
C GLU A 58 -4.19 2.67 -5.98
N GLN A 59 -4.13 3.26 -4.79
CA GLN A 59 -3.67 4.64 -4.60
C GLN A 59 -2.22 4.82 -5.08
N LEU A 60 -1.33 3.90 -4.74
CA LEU A 60 0.07 3.92 -5.16
C LEU A 60 0.20 3.84 -6.69
N TYR A 61 -0.60 2.98 -7.33
CA TYR A 61 -0.62 2.83 -8.78
C TYR A 61 -1.10 4.12 -9.48
N ARG A 62 -2.21 4.71 -9.01
CA ARG A 62 -2.75 5.95 -9.56
C ARG A 62 -1.80 7.13 -9.38
N TRP A 63 -1.18 7.23 -8.20
CA TRP A 63 -0.18 8.26 -7.93
C TRP A 63 1.04 8.09 -8.84
N THR A 64 1.59 6.87 -8.96
CA THR A 64 2.72 6.57 -9.85
C THR A 64 2.41 6.92 -11.31
N GLN A 65 1.21 6.59 -11.81
CA GLN A 65 0.79 6.98 -13.16
C GLN A 65 0.74 8.50 -13.34
N ASN A 66 0.22 9.23 -12.34
CA ASN A 66 0.13 10.69 -12.40
C ASN A 66 1.52 11.34 -12.41
N GLU A 67 2.43 10.88 -11.55
CA GLU A 67 3.81 11.33 -11.51
C GLU A 67 4.54 11.05 -12.83
N CYS A 68 4.39 9.84 -13.40
CA CYS A 68 4.99 9.49 -14.69
C CYS A 68 4.47 10.38 -15.83
N ARG A 69 3.20 10.80 -15.80
CA ARG A 69 2.65 11.76 -16.77
C ARG A 69 3.24 13.16 -16.56
N GLY A 70 3.40 13.62 -15.32
CA GLY A 70 4.03 14.90 -14.99
C GLY A 70 5.49 14.98 -15.43
N LEU A 71 6.25 13.89 -15.27
CA LEU A 71 7.65 13.79 -15.72
C LEU A 71 7.83 13.98 -17.23
N THR A 72 6.81 13.65 -18.02
CA THR A 72 6.84 13.82 -19.48
C THR A 72 6.66 15.29 -19.88
N GLN A 73 6.06 16.11 -19.02
CA GLN A 73 5.62 17.46 -19.35
C GLN A 73 6.55 18.58 -18.87
N GLU A 74 7.20 18.44 -17.70
CA GLU A 74 7.86 19.62 -17.07
C GLU A 74 9.33 19.46 -16.68
N SER A 75 9.85 18.27 -16.40
CA SER A 75 11.30 17.93 -16.26
C SER A 75 11.41 16.47 -15.81
N CYS A 76 12.43 15.74 -16.26
CA CYS A 76 12.64 14.34 -15.86
C CYS A 76 13.37 14.25 -14.51
N ASP A 77 12.76 14.78 -13.45
CA ASP A 77 13.30 14.67 -12.09
C ASP A 77 12.62 13.52 -11.35
N ILE A 78 13.23 12.33 -11.44
CA ILE A 78 12.70 11.12 -10.79
C ILE A 78 12.88 11.29 -9.28
N SER A 79 11.80 11.66 -8.60
CA SER A 79 11.77 11.72 -7.14
C SER A 79 12.12 10.35 -6.55
N PRO A 80 12.90 10.29 -5.45
CA PRO A 80 13.21 9.03 -4.77
C PRO A 80 11.94 8.28 -4.31
N VAL A 81 10.87 9.01 -4.04
CA VAL A 81 9.55 8.46 -3.69
C VAL A 81 8.93 7.70 -4.87
N LEU A 82 9.12 8.17 -6.11
CA LEU A 82 8.65 7.50 -7.32
C LEU A 82 9.40 6.19 -7.57
N SER A 83 10.73 6.20 -7.42
CA SER A 83 11.55 4.98 -7.49
C SER A 83 11.12 3.95 -6.44
N GLN A 84 10.84 4.41 -5.22
CA GLN A 84 10.35 3.54 -4.14
C GLN A 84 8.94 3.00 -4.42
N ALA A 85 8.04 3.81 -5.00
CA ALA A 85 6.72 3.38 -5.44
C ALA A 85 6.80 2.29 -6.52
N MET A 86 7.64 2.49 -7.54
CA MET A 86 7.86 1.50 -8.58
C MET A 86 8.46 0.20 -8.04
N ALA A 87 9.42 0.28 -7.12
CA ALA A 87 9.98 -0.90 -6.46
C ALA A 87 8.91 -1.65 -5.63
N ALA A 88 8.08 -0.94 -4.88
CA ALA A 88 7.00 -1.53 -4.08
C ALA A 88 5.90 -2.18 -4.93
N LEU A 89 5.66 -1.67 -6.15
CA LEU A 89 4.78 -2.28 -7.14
C LEU A 89 5.42 -3.52 -7.80
N GLN A 90 6.73 -3.50 -8.07
CA GLN A 90 7.46 -4.66 -8.61
C GLN A 90 7.55 -5.85 -7.64
N ASP A 91 7.60 -5.58 -6.33
CA ASP A 91 7.60 -6.60 -5.27
C ASP A 91 6.30 -7.46 -5.28
N ARG A 92 5.23 -7.00 -5.95
CA ARG A 92 4.03 -7.80 -6.25
C ARG A 92 3.94 -8.15 -7.75
N PRO A 93 4.56 -9.26 -8.21
CA PRO A 93 4.43 -9.73 -9.60
C PRO A 93 2.99 -10.15 -9.98
N VAL A 94 2.04 -10.19 -9.02
CA VAL A 94 0.63 -10.52 -9.26
C VAL A 94 -0.12 -9.41 -10.03
N LEU A 95 0.41 -8.18 -10.07
CA LEU A 95 -0.18 -7.04 -10.79
C LEU A 95 0.39 -6.85 -12.21
N TYR A 96 1.36 -7.67 -12.62
CA TYR A 96 2.01 -7.61 -13.95
C TYR A 96 1.35 -8.53 -15.00
N LYS A 97 0.11 -8.98 -14.76
CA LYS A 97 -0.66 -9.81 -15.69
C LYS A 97 -1.78 -9.05 -16.37
#